data_AF-A0A7K0J247-F1
#
_entry.id   AF-A0A7K0J247-F1
#
_cell.length_a   1.000
_cell.length_b   1.000
_cell.length_c   1.000
_cell.angle_alpha   90.00
_cell.angle_beta   90.00
_cell.angle_gamma   90.00
#
_symmetry.space_group_name_H-M   'P 1'
#
loop_
_entity.id
_entity.type
_entity.pdbx_description
1 polymer ?
#
loop_
_entity_poly.entity_id
_entity_poly.type
_entity_poly.pdbx_seq_one_letter_code
_entity_poly.pdbx_strand_id
1 'polypeptide(L)'
;MIELNLAFVVQLINFGILVFVLNIFLYKPIRKVLADRRAIIESAREKTVSVDEQVQAKMAQYEARLREAKAEAGARRADALKQAQVEEAVVLEKARKEASESLASIRALVAKEATAARELLRTQAEALSGDICEKILGRSL
;
A
#
# COMPACT_ATOMS: atom_id res chain seq x y z
N MET A 1 40.15 -84.52 36.98
CA MET A 1 41.21 -83.67 36.38
C MET A 1 40.61 -83.05 35.14
N ILE A 2 40.72 -81.74 34.96
CA ILE A 2 40.27 -81.09 33.72
C ILE A 2 41.29 -81.47 32.66
N GLU A 3 41.02 -82.54 31.92
CA GLU A 3 41.84 -82.88 30.76
C GLU A 3 41.48 -81.93 29.64
N LEU A 4 42.39 -81.01 29.34
CA LEU A 4 42.31 -80.10 28.21
C LEU A 4 42.55 -80.90 26.92
N ASN A 5 41.54 -81.69 26.54
CA ASN A 5 41.59 -82.53 25.35
C ASN A 5 41.33 -81.72 24.08
N LEU A 6 41.82 -82.19 22.93
CA LEU A 6 41.64 -81.57 21.62
C LEU A 6 40.15 -81.27 21.31
N ALA A 7 39.24 -82.11 21.82
CA ALA A 7 37.79 -81.92 21.73
C ALA A 7 37.31 -80.60 22.35
N PHE A 8 37.91 -80.15 23.46
CA PHE A 8 37.58 -78.87 24.10
C PHE A 8 37.96 -77.69 23.20
N VAL A 9 39.13 -77.76 22.55
CA VAL A 9 39.59 -76.75 21.59
C VAL A 9 38.67 -76.71 20.37
N VAL A 10 38.29 -77.88 19.83
CA VAL A 10 37.35 -77.97 18.70
C VAL A 10 35.98 -77.42 19.07
N GLN A 11 35.48 -77.67 20.28
CA GLN A 11 34.21 -77.13 20.76
C GLN A 11 34.26 -75.62 20.98
N LEU A 12 35.39 -75.09 21.46
CA LEU A 12 35.60 -73.64 21.58
C LEU A 12 35.61 -72.95 20.21
N ILE A 13 36.25 -73.57 19.21
CA ILE A 13 36.23 -73.07 17.82
C ILE A 13 34.81 -73.12 17.26
N ASN A 14 34.07 -74.22 17.47
CA ASN A 14 32.68 -74.33 17.02
C ASN A 14 31.78 -73.24 17.65
N PHE A 15 31.90 -73.02 18.96
CA PHE A 15 31.20 -71.95 19.66
C PHE A 15 31.59 -70.57 19.14
N GLY A 16 32.88 -70.32 18.88
CA GLY A 16 33.37 -69.07 18.29
C GLY A 16 32.78 -68.81 16.90
N ILE A 17 32.72 -69.84 16.05
CA ILE A 17 32.07 -69.76 14.72
C ILE A 17 30.58 -69.46 14.88
N LEU A 18 29.88 -70.13 15.80
CA LEU A 18 28.47 -69.88 16.07
C LEU A 18 28.22 -68.44 16.50
N VAL A 19 29.02 -67.91 17.44
CA VAL A 19 28.94 -66.52 17.89
C VAL A 19 29.21 -65.55 16.76
N PHE A 20 30.19 -65.84 15.89
CA PHE A 20 30.50 -65.01 14.73
C PHE A 20 29.33 -64.97 13.73
N VAL A 21 28.75 -66.12 13.41
CA VAL A 21 27.57 -66.23 12.54
C VAL A 21 26.40 -65.46 13.15
N LEU A 22 26.13 -65.64 14.45
CA LEU A 22 25.03 -64.97 15.14
C LEU A 22 25.23 -63.45 15.20
N ASN A 23 26.47 -62.97 15.36
CA ASN A 23 26.80 -61.55 15.34
C ASN A 23 26.47 -60.90 13.99
N ILE A 24 26.79 -61.59 12.89
CA ILE A 24 26.52 -61.09 11.53
C ILE A 24 25.04 -61.20 11.19
N PHE A 25 24.41 -62.34 11.46
CA PHE A 25 23.03 -62.61 11.04
C PHE A 25 21.96 -62.02 11.94
N LEU A 26 22.22 -61.81 13.23
CA LEU A 26 21.19 -61.41 14.19
C LEU A 26 21.50 -60.07 14.85
N TYR A 27 22.67 -59.93 15.48
CA TYR A 27 22.97 -58.72 16.25
C TYR A 27 23.14 -57.48 15.38
N LYS A 28 23.82 -57.58 14.24
CA LYS A 28 23.95 -56.48 13.27
C LYS A 28 22.59 -55.99 12.74
N PRO A 29 21.70 -56.84 12.17
CA PRO A 29 20.43 -56.38 11.64
C PRO A 29 19.49 -55.85 12.74
N ILE A 30 19.45 -56.47 13.93
CA ILE A 30 18.62 -55.96 15.03
C ILE A 30 19.08 -54.56 15.46
N ARG A 31 20.39 -54.33 15.61
CA ARG A 31 20.93 -53.01 15.92
C ARG A 31 20.61 -51.99 14.84
N LYS A 32 20.70 -52.39 13.56
CA LYS A 32 20.34 -51.53 12.44
C LYS A 32 18.86 -51.13 12.48
N VAL A 33 17.95 -52.07 12.68
CA VAL A 33 16.50 -51.77 12.78
C VAL A 33 16.20 -50.86 13.96
N LEU A 34 16.87 -51.04 15.10
CA LEU A 34 16.72 -50.14 16.25
C LEU A 34 17.25 -48.73 15.96
N ALA A 35 18.38 -48.61 15.27
CA ALA A 35 18.95 -47.33 14.87
C ALA A 35 18.06 -46.62 13.84
N ASP A 36 17.56 -47.34 12.83
CA ASP A 36 16.66 -46.82 11.81
C ASP A 36 15.35 -46.32 12.45
N ARG A 37 14.76 -47.08 13.38
CA ARG A 37 13.58 -46.64 14.14
C ARG A 37 13.84 -45.37 14.95
N ARG A 38 14.98 -45.28 15.64
CA ARG A 38 15.36 -44.07 16.39
C ARG A 38 15.54 -42.88 15.45
N ALA A 39 16.20 -43.07 14.32
CA ALA A 39 16.42 -42.01 13.32
C ALA A 39 15.10 -41.51 12.71
N ILE A 40 14.14 -42.40 12.43
CA ILE A 40 12.82 -42.01 11.92
C ILE A 40 12.08 -41.15 12.96
N ILE A 41 12.10 -41.54 14.24
CA ILE A 41 11.42 -40.78 15.30
C ILE A 41 12.08 -39.40 15.50
N GLU A 42 13.40 -39.34 15.53
CA GLU A 42 14.12 -38.08 15.72
C GLU A 42 13.91 -37.14 14.53
N SER A 43 14.04 -37.66 13.30
CA SER A 43 13.81 -36.86 12.09
C SER A 43 12.35 -36.42 11.94
N ALA A 44 11.38 -37.21 12.39
CA ALA A 44 9.98 -36.79 12.43
C ALA A 44 9.79 -35.64 13.43
N ARG A 45 10.44 -35.70 14.60
CA ARG A 45 10.40 -34.64 15.62
C ARG A 45 11.05 -33.35 15.13
N GLU A 46 12.25 -33.43 14.54
CA GLU A 46 12.93 -32.27 13.94
C GLU A 46 12.11 -31.66 12.80
N LYS A 47 11.48 -32.48 11.97
CA LYS A 47 10.57 -31.97 10.91
C LYS A 47 9.39 -31.21 11.49
N THR A 48 8.77 -31.69 12.57
CA THR A 48 7.67 -30.96 13.22
C THR A 48 8.13 -29.61 13.76
N VAL A 49 9.26 -29.58 14.49
CA VAL A 49 9.79 -28.33 15.06
C VAL A 49 10.16 -27.34 13.95
N SER A 50 10.87 -27.78 12.93
CA SER A 50 11.27 -26.91 11.82
C SER A 50 10.08 -26.42 10.98
N VAL A 51 9.02 -27.21 10.84
CA VAL A 51 7.78 -26.78 10.18
C VAL A 51 7.07 -25.73 11.03
N ASP A 52 6.96 -25.92 12.35
CA ASP A 52 6.35 -24.93 13.24
C ASP A 52 7.13 -23.61 13.23
N GLU A 53 8.46 -23.66 13.29
CA GLU A 53 9.32 -22.47 13.17
C GLU A 53 9.13 -21.76 11.82
N GLN A 54 9.09 -22.51 10.72
CA GLN A 54 8.86 -21.95 9.39
C GLN A 54 7.46 -21.32 9.26
N VAL A 55 6.45 -21.94 9.84
CA VAL A 55 5.08 -21.41 9.85
C VAL A 55 5.04 -20.12 10.67
N GLN A 56 5.61 -20.11 11.86
CA GLN A 56 5.70 -18.90 12.69
C GLN A 56 6.46 -17.78 11.99
N ALA A 57 7.61 -18.08 11.36
CA ALA A 57 8.37 -17.11 10.60
C ALA A 57 7.58 -16.54 9.42
N LYS A 58 6.86 -17.40 8.67
CA LYS A 58 6.01 -16.95 7.55
C LYS A 58 4.81 -16.13 8.03
N MET A 59 4.20 -16.49 9.15
CA MET A 59 3.11 -15.71 9.75
C MET A 59 3.61 -14.34 10.21
N ALA A 60 4.76 -14.27 10.88
CA ALA A 60 5.37 -12.99 11.28
C ALA A 60 5.70 -12.12 10.07
N GLN A 61 6.27 -12.69 9.00
CA GLN A 61 6.52 -11.96 7.75
C GLN A 61 5.23 -11.49 7.09
N TYR A 62 4.18 -12.30 7.09
CA TYR A 62 2.88 -11.95 6.54
C TYR A 62 2.23 -10.79 7.31
N GLU A 63 2.24 -10.86 8.64
CA GLU A 63 1.74 -9.79 9.51
C GLU A 63 2.53 -8.50 9.33
N ALA A 64 3.86 -8.58 9.22
CA ALA A 64 4.71 -7.43 8.95
C ALA A 64 4.37 -6.78 7.60
N ARG A 65 4.25 -7.57 6.53
CA ARG A 65 3.85 -7.08 5.20
C ARG A 65 2.45 -6.48 5.20
N LEU A 66 1.51 -7.08 5.93
CA LEU A 66 0.15 -6.55 6.05
C LEU A 66 0.15 -5.20 6.78
N ARG A 67 0.96 -5.07 7.84
CA ARG A 67 1.10 -3.82 8.59
C ARG A 67 1.74 -2.73 7.73
N GLU A 68 2.79 -3.07 7.00
CA GLU A 68 3.47 -2.17 6.06
C GLU A 68 2.52 -1.71 4.94
N ALA A 69 1.81 -2.63 4.30
CA ALA A 69 0.84 -2.31 3.26
C ALA A 69 -0.28 -1.40 3.77
N LYS A 70 -0.77 -1.63 5.00
CA LYS A 70 -1.77 -0.75 5.63
C LYS A 70 -1.20 0.63 5.93
N ALA A 71 0.04 0.71 6.41
CA ALA A 71 0.72 1.99 6.67
C ALA A 71 0.94 2.77 5.37
N GLU A 72 1.41 2.11 4.32
CA GLU A 72 1.62 2.71 3.00
C GLU A 72 0.31 3.18 2.37
N ALA A 73 -0.74 2.36 2.43
CA ALA A 73 -2.07 2.77 1.96
C ALA A 73 -2.62 3.98 2.74
N GLY A 74 -2.41 4.02 4.05
CA GLY A 74 -2.75 5.16 4.90
C GLY A 74 -1.99 6.42 4.51
N ALA A 75 -0.68 6.31 4.31
CA ALA A 75 0.17 7.42 3.87
C ALA A 75 -0.24 7.94 2.49
N ARG A 76 -0.40 7.06 1.49
CA ARG A 76 -0.86 7.44 0.15
C ARG A 76 -2.23 8.13 0.17
N ARG A 77 -3.15 7.66 1.01
CA ARG A 77 -4.47 8.30 1.18
C ARG A 77 -4.35 9.69 1.78
N ALA A 78 -3.49 9.87 2.80
CA ALA A 78 -3.25 11.16 3.41
C ALA A 78 -2.61 12.15 2.41
N ASP A 79 -1.63 11.69 1.64
CA ASP A 79 -0.98 12.49 0.60
C ASP A 79 -1.95 12.88 -0.51
N ALA A 80 -2.78 11.94 -0.98
CA ALA A 80 -3.81 12.22 -1.98
C ALA A 80 -4.84 13.24 -1.47
N LEU A 81 -5.28 13.13 -0.21
CA LEU A 81 -6.18 14.11 0.40
C LEU A 81 -5.54 15.49 0.50
N LYS A 82 -4.25 15.56 0.87
CA LYS A 82 -3.52 16.82 0.96
C LYS A 82 -3.35 17.46 -0.41
N GLN A 83 -3.02 16.68 -1.44
CA GLN A 83 -2.94 17.15 -2.82
C GLN A 83 -4.29 17.65 -3.31
N ALA A 84 -5.36 16.89 -3.06
CA ALA A 84 -6.72 17.29 -3.43
C ALA A 84 -7.14 18.61 -2.75
N GLN A 85 -6.82 18.82 -1.46
CA GLN A 85 -7.10 20.08 -0.77
C GLN A 85 -6.33 21.26 -1.36
N VAL A 86 -5.06 21.06 -1.72
CA VAL A 86 -4.24 22.10 -2.37
C VAL A 86 -4.81 22.44 -3.75
N GLU A 87 -5.17 21.42 -4.54
CA GLU A 87 -5.75 21.60 -5.86
C GLU A 87 -7.13 22.29 -5.79
N GLU A 88 -7.98 21.88 -4.85
CA GLU A 88 -9.25 22.53 -4.56
C GLU A 88 -9.05 24.02 -4.22
N ALA A 89 -8.10 24.32 -3.31
CA ALA A 89 -7.78 25.70 -2.95
C ALA A 89 -7.33 26.53 -4.16
N VAL A 90 -6.49 25.96 -5.03
CA VAL A 90 -6.00 26.62 -6.26
C VAL A 90 -7.14 26.88 -7.24
N VAL A 91 -8.00 25.89 -7.48
CA VAL A 91 -9.17 26.02 -8.37
C VAL A 91 -10.13 27.09 -7.83
N LEU A 92 -10.36 27.12 -6.53
CA LEU A 92 -11.27 28.06 -5.88
C LEU A 92 -10.70 29.49 -5.87
N GLU A 93 -9.39 29.64 -5.67
CA GLU A 93 -8.66 30.91 -5.86
C GLU A 93 -8.80 31.41 -7.31
N LYS A 94 -8.58 30.54 -8.29
CA LYS A 94 -8.69 30.89 -9.71
C LYS A 94 -10.10 31.33 -10.08
N ALA A 95 -11.11 30.56 -9.66
CA ALA A 95 -12.51 30.92 -9.88
C ALA A 95 -12.89 32.25 -9.22
N ARG A 96 -12.39 32.53 -8.01
CA ARG A 96 -12.58 33.83 -7.34
C ARG A 96 -11.92 34.98 -8.10
N LYS A 97 -10.70 34.78 -8.61
CA LYS A 97 -10.00 35.79 -9.43
C LYS A 97 -10.77 36.07 -10.71
N GLU A 98 -11.15 35.05 -11.46
CA GLU A 98 -11.95 35.19 -12.68
C GLU A 98 -13.29 35.89 -12.41
N ALA A 99 -13.98 35.53 -11.32
CA ALA A 99 -15.21 36.21 -10.92
C ALA A 99 -14.97 37.69 -10.58
N SER A 100 -13.86 38.01 -9.89
CA SER A 100 -13.51 39.40 -9.54
C SER A 100 -13.14 40.23 -10.77
N GLU A 101 -12.42 39.67 -11.74
CA GLU A 101 -12.08 40.30 -13.01
C GLU A 101 -13.32 40.53 -13.87
N SER A 102 -14.22 39.53 -13.93
CA SER A 102 -15.50 39.67 -14.60
C SER A 102 -16.35 40.78 -13.97
N LEU A 103 -16.46 40.83 -12.64
CA LEU A 103 -17.15 41.91 -11.93
C LEU A 103 -16.53 43.28 -12.20
N ALA A 104 -15.20 43.38 -12.22
CA ALA A 104 -14.50 44.63 -12.52
C ALA A 104 -14.76 45.09 -13.96
N SER A 105 -14.72 44.18 -14.94
CA SER A 105 -14.99 44.49 -16.34
C SER A 105 -16.44 44.92 -16.58
N ILE A 106 -17.41 44.24 -15.95
CA ILE A 106 -18.83 44.63 -15.99
C ILE A 106 -19.03 46.02 -15.37
N ARG A 107 -18.43 46.29 -14.21
CA ARG A 107 -18.51 47.62 -13.58
C ARG A 107 -17.92 48.71 -14.47
N ALA A 108 -16.82 48.44 -15.16
CA ALA A 108 -16.21 49.39 -16.09
C ALA A 108 -17.12 49.64 -17.32
N LEU A 109 -17.75 48.60 -17.86
CA LEU A 109 -18.73 48.72 -18.95
C LEU A 109 -19.95 49.55 -18.52
N VAL A 110 -20.53 49.24 -17.35
CA VAL A 110 -21.68 49.98 -16.80
C VAL A 110 -21.33 51.45 -16.55
N ALA A 111 -20.13 51.74 -16.02
CA ALA A 111 -19.68 53.12 -15.83
C ALA A 111 -19.57 53.87 -17.16
N LYS A 112 -19.06 53.21 -18.21
CA LYS A 112 -18.92 53.78 -19.55
C LYS A 112 -20.28 54.02 -20.21
N GLU A 113 -21.21 53.08 -20.09
CA GLU A 113 -22.59 53.25 -20.56
C GLU A 113 -23.31 54.38 -19.81
N ALA A 114 -23.12 54.48 -18.49
CA ALA A 114 -23.72 55.55 -17.69
C ALA A 114 -23.19 56.94 -18.09
N THR A 115 -21.89 57.08 -18.40
CA THR A 115 -21.35 58.34 -18.92
C THR A 115 -21.88 58.66 -20.31
N ALA A 116 -21.95 57.68 -21.21
CA ALA A 116 -22.50 57.87 -22.55
C ALA A 116 -23.99 58.27 -22.51
N ALA A 117 -24.79 57.63 -21.64
CA ALA A 117 -26.19 57.97 -21.44
C ALA A 117 -26.37 59.37 -20.86
N ARG A 118 -25.50 59.81 -19.93
CA ARG A 118 -25.50 61.18 -19.40
C ARG A 118 -25.20 62.22 -20.47
N GLU A 119 -24.20 61.98 -21.32
CA GLU A 119 -23.90 62.87 -22.44
C GLU A 119 -25.07 62.96 -23.41
N LEU A 120 -25.67 61.82 -23.77
CA LEU A 120 -26.82 61.77 -24.68
C LEU A 120 -28.03 62.53 -24.11
N LEU A 121 -28.34 62.34 -22.83
CA LEU A 121 -29.40 63.08 -22.14
C LEU A 121 -29.12 64.58 -22.08
N ARG A 122 -27.86 64.99 -21.91
CA ARG A 122 -27.48 66.40 -21.92
C ARG A 122 -27.69 67.03 -23.30
N THR A 123 -27.28 66.35 -24.36
CA THR A 123 -27.51 66.80 -25.74
C THR A 123 -29.01 66.90 -26.05
N GLN A 124 -29.81 65.92 -25.61
CA GLN A 124 -31.27 65.96 -25.76
C GLN A 124 -31.90 67.09 -24.93
N ALA A 125 -31.41 67.37 -23.72
CA ALA A 125 -31.89 68.47 -22.90
C ALA A 125 -31.56 69.84 -23.51
N GLU A 126 -30.39 70.00 -24.14
CA GLU A 126 -30.01 71.21 -24.88
C GLU A 126 -30.91 71.40 -26.11
N ALA A 127 -31.17 70.34 -26.89
CA ALA A 127 -32.09 70.36 -28.02
C ALA A 127 -33.52 70.72 -27.59
N LEU A 128 -34.03 70.08 -26.53
CA LEU A 128 -35.37 70.35 -26.00
C LEU A 128 -35.48 71.79 -25.45
N SER A 129 -34.42 72.29 -24.82
CA SER A 129 -34.38 73.69 -24.37
C SER A 129 -34.42 74.67 -25.54
N GLY A 130 -33.75 74.34 -26.65
CA GLY A 130 -33.84 75.08 -27.91
C GLY A 130 -35.28 75.11 -28.45
N ASP A 131 -35.91 73.95 -28.57
CA ASP A 131 -37.31 73.82 -29.03
C ASP A 131 -38.30 74.59 -28.14
N ILE A 132 -38.09 74.58 -26.82
CA ILE A 132 -38.93 75.32 -25.87
C ILE A 132 -38.72 76.84 -26.05
N CYS A 133 -37.48 77.30 -26.15
CA CYS A 133 -37.17 78.70 -26.42
C CYS A 133 -37.78 79.17 -27.74
N GLU A 134 -37.72 78.35 -28.79
CA GLU A 134 -38.29 78.66 -30.10
C GLU A 134 -39.83 78.77 -30.06
N LYS A 135 -40.50 77.86 -29.33
CA LYS A 135 -41.95 77.91 -29.10
C LYS A 135 -42.41 79.10 -28.26
N ILE A 136 -41.62 79.53 -27.27
CA ILE A 136 -41.98 80.64 -26.38
C ILE A 136 -41.67 82.01 -27.00
N LEU A 137 -40.55 82.13 -27.74
CA LEU A 137 -40.13 83.39 -28.37
C LEU A 137 -40.83 83.66 -29.72
N GLY A 138 -41.53 82.68 -30.29
CA GLY A 138 -42.43 82.86 -31.43
C GLY A 138 -41.74 83.38 -32.70
N ARG A 139 -40.41 83.22 -32.80
CA ARG A 139 -39.62 83.70 -33.91
C ARG A 139 -38.44 82.76 -34.13
N SER A 140 -38.47 82.08 -35.27
CA SER A 140 -37.44 81.18 -35.77
C SER A 140 -36.07 81.88 -35.79
N LEU A 141 -35.04 81.20 -35.28
CA LEU A 141 -33.64 81.57 -35.48
C LEU A 141 -33.05 80.71 -36.59
#